data_AF-A0A1X7S0T8-F1
#
_entry.id   AF-A0A1X7S0T8-F1
#
_cell.length_a   1.000
_cell.length_b   1.000
_cell.length_c   1.000
_cell.angle_alpha   90.00
_cell.angle_beta   90.00
_cell.angle_gamma   90.00
#
_symmetry.space_group_name_H-M   'P 1'
#
loop_
_entity.id
_entity.type
_entity.pdbx_description
1 polymer ?
#
loop_
_entity_poly.entity_id
_entity_poly.type
_entity_poly.pdbx_seq_one_letter_code
_entity_poly.pdbx_strand_id
1 'polypeptide(L)'
;MTNIDAAERARLKGLGNLAVNRCERHVATIIKLAGRSKIDPFTAKDLANAAQKLMIVGEILGEDGKEFTETRERVIRDVIVTPSHIDAVQVWKNSASEKAKQYSMRPRPTADVLWSNMALTSGVTGATKASVDEFVAWLIEELFAIPLAAEEEEKKQNCAFCGTKSSTERVLMACSRCTVACYCDRTCQKMHWKKEHKANCVEKVKERQEAGDVVA
;
A
#
# COMPACT_ATOMS: atom_id res chain seq x y z
N MET A 1 -20.54 -10.87 10.14
CA MET A 1 -19.56 -9.77 10.20
C MET A 1 -18.34 -10.27 10.97
N THR A 2 -17.15 -10.01 10.45
CA THR A 2 -15.89 -10.46 11.04
C THR A 2 -15.70 -9.80 12.40
N ASN A 3 -15.55 -10.60 13.46
CA ASN A 3 -15.29 -10.08 14.79
C ASN A 3 -13.82 -9.63 14.88
N ILE A 4 -13.54 -8.44 14.36
CA ILE A 4 -12.26 -7.74 14.49
C ILE A 4 -12.34 -6.79 15.68
N ASP A 5 -11.36 -6.86 16.57
CA ASP A 5 -11.26 -5.94 17.70
C ASP A 5 -10.85 -4.53 17.25
N ALA A 6 -10.88 -3.58 18.20
CA ALA A 6 -10.58 -2.18 17.92
C ALA A 6 -9.13 -1.95 17.45
N ALA A 7 -8.18 -2.74 17.95
CA ALA A 7 -6.77 -2.61 17.56
C ALA A 7 -6.56 -3.08 16.12
N GLU A 8 -7.15 -4.21 15.76
CA GLU A 8 -7.09 -4.74 14.39
C GLU A 8 -7.83 -3.83 13.40
N ARG A 9 -8.96 -3.26 13.83
CA ARG A 9 -9.69 -2.25 13.05
C ARG A 9 -8.85 -1.01 12.80
N ALA A 10 -8.16 -0.48 13.82
CA ALA A 10 -7.26 0.66 13.66
C ALA A 10 -6.09 0.33 12.72
N ARG A 11 -5.51 -0.87 12.83
CA ARG A 11 -4.44 -1.35 11.94
C ARG A 11 -4.89 -1.39 10.48
N LEU A 12 -6.08 -1.96 10.21
CA LEU A 12 -6.66 -2.02 8.87
C LEU A 12 -6.96 -0.62 8.30
N LYS A 13 -7.48 0.30 9.12
CA LYS A 13 -7.64 1.71 8.71
C LYS A 13 -6.31 2.34 8.31
N GLY A 14 -5.24 2.04 9.06
CA GLY A 14 -3.88 2.44 8.71
C GLY A 14 -3.45 1.93 7.32
N LEU A 15 -3.69 0.64 7.02
CA LEU A 15 -3.41 0.07 5.70
C LEU A 15 -4.23 0.74 4.58
N GLY A 16 -5.52 1.02 4.84
CA GLY A 16 -6.38 1.75 3.92
C GLY A 16 -5.81 3.14 3.59
N ASN A 17 -5.40 3.89 4.61
CA ASN A 17 -4.80 5.22 4.44
C ASN A 17 -3.50 5.19 3.61
N LEU A 18 -2.64 4.19 3.81
CA LEU A 18 -1.44 4.01 2.99
C LEU A 18 -1.80 3.72 1.52
N ALA A 19 -2.84 2.91 1.28
CA ALA A 19 -3.33 2.65 -0.07
C ALA A 19 -3.96 3.90 -0.71
N VAL A 20 -4.66 4.75 0.05
CA VAL A 20 -5.16 6.05 -0.43
C VAL A 20 -3.99 6.93 -0.86
N ASN A 21 -2.99 7.10 0.00
CA ASN A 21 -1.79 7.89 -0.29
C ASN A 21 -1.06 7.38 -1.54
N ARG A 22 -1.02 6.05 -1.73
CA ARG A 22 -0.46 5.43 -2.92
C ARG A 22 -1.28 5.78 -4.17
N CYS A 23 -2.60 5.64 -4.15
CA CYS A 23 -3.48 6.06 -5.25
C CYS A 23 -3.26 7.53 -5.60
N GLU A 24 -3.32 8.44 -4.62
CA GLU A 24 -3.11 9.88 -4.81
C GLU A 24 -1.76 10.18 -5.48
N ARG A 25 -0.69 9.50 -5.06
CA ARG A 25 0.64 9.63 -5.67
C ARG A 25 0.61 9.24 -7.15
N HIS A 26 0.08 8.07 -7.49
CA HIS A 26 0.07 7.59 -8.88
C HIS A 26 -0.83 8.47 -9.77
N VAL A 27 -1.99 8.91 -9.27
CA VAL A 27 -2.84 9.88 -9.96
C VAL A 27 -2.08 11.18 -10.20
N ALA A 28 -1.38 11.72 -9.20
CA ALA A 28 -0.58 12.94 -9.36
C ALA A 28 0.56 12.77 -10.39
N THR A 29 1.19 11.60 -10.45
CA THR A 29 2.18 11.27 -11.48
C THR A 29 1.53 11.21 -12.86
N ILE A 30 0.39 10.54 -13.00
CA ILE A 30 -0.34 10.44 -14.26
C ILE A 30 -0.77 11.81 -14.77
N ILE A 31 -1.34 12.67 -13.92
CA ILE A 31 -1.75 14.03 -14.30
C ILE A 31 -0.55 14.85 -14.77
N LYS A 32 0.61 14.75 -14.09
CA LYS A 32 1.85 15.41 -14.57
C LYS A 32 2.31 14.88 -15.92
N LEU A 33 2.08 13.59 -16.18
CA LEU A 33 2.40 12.94 -17.45
C LEU A 33 1.34 13.18 -18.52
N ALA A 34 0.15 13.70 -18.21
CA ALA A 34 -0.95 13.88 -19.18
C ALA A 34 -0.69 14.89 -20.30
N GLY A 35 0.50 15.53 -20.34
CA GLY A 35 1.05 16.23 -21.51
C GLY A 35 1.97 15.37 -22.40
N ARG A 36 2.17 14.10 -22.05
CA ARG A 36 2.99 13.09 -22.76
C ARG A 36 2.10 11.89 -23.09
N SER A 37 2.19 11.41 -24.32
CA SER A 37 1.38 10.34 -24.88
C SER A 37 1.39 9.06 -24.03
N LYS A 38 0.19 8.62 -23.62
CA LYS A 38 -0.18 7.36 -22.92
C LYS A 38 0.47 7.16 -21.54
N ILE A 39 -0.36 6.77 -20.56
CA ILE A 39 0.11 6.32 -19.24
C ILE A 39 0.98 5.08 -19.44
N ASP A 40 2.16 5.03 -18.81
CA ASP A 40 3.00 3.85 -18.91
C ASP A 40 2.32 2.64 -18.21
N PRO A 41 2.43 1.43 -18.76
CA PRO A 41 1.75 0.24 -18.22
C PRO A 41 2.09 -0.08 -16.75
N PHE A 42 3.28 0.31 -16.30
CA PHE A 42 3.74 0.06 -14.94
C PHE A 42 3.00 0.95 -13.92
N THR A 43 2.91 2.26 -14.20
CA THR A 43 2.12 3.19 -13.39
C THR A 43 0.63 2.83 -13.36
N ALA A 44 0.08 2.35 -14.48
CA ALA A 44 -1.30 1.86 -14.53
C ALA A 44 -1.50 0.61 -13.65
N LYS A 45 -0.57 -0.37 -13.71
CA LYS A 45 -0.58 -1.56 -12.85
C LYS A 45 -0.48 -1.19 -11.37
N ASP A 46 0.43 -0.30 -11.00
CA ASP A 46 0.60 0.13 -9.61
C ASP A 46 -0.65 0.84 -9.07
N LEU A 47 -1.30 1.67 -9.89
CA LEU A 47 -2.56 2.30 -9.54
C LEU A 47 -3.68 1.27 -9.35
N ALA A 48 -3.80 0.29 -10.26
CA ALA A 48 -4.78 -0.78 -10.14
C ALA A 48 -4.54 -1.62 -8.88
N ASN A 49 -3.29 -1.96 -8.56
CA ASN A 49 -2.92 -2.64 -7.34
C ASN A 49 -3.29 -1.83 -6.09
N ALA A 50 -3.01 -0.53 -6.06
CA ALA A 50 -3.39 0.35 -4.95
C ALA A 50 -4.92 0.44 -4.78
N ALA A 51 -5.67 0.54 -5.89
CA ALA A 51 -7.12 0.52 -5.88
C ALA A 51 -7.68 -0.81 -5.36
N GLN A 52 -7.08 -1.95 -5.73
CA GLN A 52 -7.49 -3.27 -5.24
C GLN A 52 -7.29 -3.39 -3.72
N LYS A 53 -6.19 -2.84 -3.17
CA LYS A 53 -5.95 -2.80 -1.72
C LYS A 53 -7.06 -2.04 -0.98
N LEU A 54 -7.50 -0.91 -1.52
CA LEU A 54 -8.61 -0.12 -0.95
C LEU A 54 -9.91 -0.91 -0.90
N MET A 55 -10.24 -1.67 -1.95
CA MET A 55 -11.44 -2.50 -1.98
C MET A 55 -11.41 -3.56 -0.90
N ILE A 56 -10.30 -4.31 -0.80
CA ILE A 56 -10.15 -5.40 0.17
C ILE A 56 -10.29 -4.86 1.60
N VAL A 57 -9.56 -3.79 1.92
CA VAL A 57 -9.62 -3.18 3.26
C VAL A 57 -11.01 -2.61 3.54
N GLY A 58 -11.61 -1.95 2.55
CA GLY A 58 -12.96 -1.40 2.65
C GLY A 58 -14.01 -2.46 2.97
N GLU A 59 -13.97 -3.59 2.26
CA GLU A 59 -14.89 -4.70 2.49
C GLU A 59 -14.70 -5.38 3.85
N ILE A 60 -13.45 -5.53 4.31
CA ILE A 60 -13.16 -6.09 5.65
C ILE A 60 -13.71 -5.18 6.76
N LEU A 61 -13.56 -3.87 6.60
CA LEU A 61 -13.98 -2.87 7.59
C LEU A 61 -15.50 -2.63 7.59
N GLY A 62 -16.19 -2.91 6.49
CA GLY A 62 -17.61 -2.65 6.32
C GLY A 62 -17.89 -1.14 6.26
N GLU A 63 -18.85 -0.65 7.06
CA GLU A 63 -19.21 0.78 7.11
C GLU A 63 -18.00 1.69 7.40
N ASP A 64 -17.10 1.26 8.28
CA ASP A 64 -15.86 1.97 8.62
C ASP A 64 -14.85 2.08 7.46
N GLY A 65 -15.05 1.32 6.39
CA GLY A 65 -14.18 1.27 5.22
C GLY A 65 -14.81 1.85 3.96
N LYS A 66 -16.02 2.41 4.06
CA LYS A 66 -16.77 2.95 2.91
C LYS A 66 -16.00 4.04 2.15
N GLU A 67 -15.25 4.87 2.86
CA GLU A 67 -14.40 5.89 2.22
C GLU A 67 -13.34 5.29 1.28
N PHE A 68 -12.85 4.08 1.58
CA PHE A 68 -11.85 3.40 0.75
C PHE A 68 -12.46 2.86 -0.53
N THR A 69 -13.67 2.28 -0.45
CA THR A 69 -14.37 1.79 -1.64
C THR A 69 -14.78 2.95 -2.56
N GLU A 70 -15.27 4.06 -2.00
CA GLU A 70 -15.62 5.28 -2.74
C GLU A 70 -14.39 5.94 -3.39
N THR A 71 -13.27 6.05 -2.66
CA THR A 71 -12.02 6.60 -3.19
C THR A 71 -11.53 5.79 -4.39
N ARG A 72 -11.62 4.45 -4.32
CA ARG A 72 -11.30 3.57 -5.44
C ARG A 72 -12.20 3.82 -6.65
N GLU A 73 -13.51 3.95 -6.45
CA GLU A 73 -14.44 4.15 -7.56
C GLU A 73 -14.17 5.44 -8.33
N ARG A 74 -13.76 6.49 -7.61
CA ARG A 74 -13.30 7.74 -8.19
C ARG A 74 -12.03 7.53 -9.02
N VAL A 75 -11.01 6.89 -8.45
CA VAL A 75 -9.73 6.64 -9.14
C VAL A 75 -9.90 5.85 -10.44
N ILE A 76 -10.74 4.81 -10.44
CA ILE A 76 -10.97 4.00 -11.65
C ILE A 76 -11.69 4.81 -12.73
N ARG A 77 -12.72 5.57 -12.34
CA ARG A 77 -13.49 6.42 -13.25
C ARG A 77 -12.63 7.51 -13.89
N ASP A 78 -11.74 8.11 -13.12
CA ASP A 78 -11.02 9.31 -13.57
C ASP A 78 -9.76 8.98 -14.37
N VAL A 79 -9.22 7.76 -14.24
CA VAL A 79 -7.88 7.41 -14.76
C VAL A 79 -7.84 6.16 -15.64
N ILE A 80 -8.73 5.19 -15.43
CA ILE A 80 -8.61 3.84 -16.01
C ILE A 80 -9.59 3.61 -17.18
N VAL A 81 -10.46 4.57 -17.55
CA VAL A 81 -11.58 4.30 -18.47
C VAL A 81 -11.14 3.94 -19.91
N THR A 82 -11.21 2.65 -20.22
CA THR A 82 -11.53 2.10 -21.56
C THR A 82 -12.69 1.09 -21.43
N PRO A 83 -13.50 0.85 -22.49
CA PRO A 83 -14.68 -0.03 -22.44
C PRO A 83 -14.43 -1.47 -21.95
N SER A 84 -13.20 -1.98 -22.10
CA SER A 84 -12.74 -3.27 -21.58
C SER A 84 -12.59 -3.35 -20.05
N HIS A 85 -12.82 -2.26 -19.31
CA HIS A 85 -12.64 -2.22 -17.84
C HIS A 85 -13.90 -2.52 -17.02
N ILE A 86 -15.09 -2.58 -17.61
CA ILE A 86 -16.32 -2.93 -16.84
C ILE A 86 -16.21 -4.37 -16.32
N ASP A 87 -15.78 -5.30 -17.15
CA ASP A 87 -15.55 -6.69 -16.76
C ASP A 87 -14.40 -6.78 -15.73
N ALA A 88 -13.33 -6.01 -15.93
CA ALA A 88 -12.23 -5.93 -14.97
C ALA A 88 -12.68 -5.41 -13.58
N VAL A 89 -13.59 -4.43 -13.54
CA VAL A 89 -14.16 -3.90 -12.30
C VAL A 89 -14.93 -4.97 -11.54
N GLN A 90 -15.72 -5.80 -12.22
CA GLN A 90 -16.46 -6.89 -11.57
C GLN A 90 -15.51 -8.00 -11.09
N VAL A 91 -14.50 -8.36 -11.89
CA VAL A 91 -13.45 -9.30 -11.47
C VAL A 91 -12.73 -8.81 -10.21
N TRP A 92 -12.40 -7.52 -10.15
CA TRP A 92 -11.78 -6.89 -8.97
C TRP A 92 -12.68 -6.91 -7.74
N LYS A 93 -13.99 -6.63 -7.90
CA LYS A 93 -14.98 -6.76 -6.81
C LYS A 93 -15.03 -8.19 -6.28
N ASN A 94 -15.15 -9.18 -7.17
CA ASN A 94 -15.19 -10.59 -6.77
C ASN A 94 -13.89 -11.01 -6.06
N SER A 95 -12.73 -10.58 -6.58
CA SER A 95 -11.43 -10.81 -5.96
C SER A 95 -11.32 -10.19 -4.57
N ALA A 96 -11.80 -8.95 -4.40
CA ALA A 96 -11.80 -8.29 -3.10
C ALA A 96 -12.66 -9.05 -2.09
N SER A 97 -13.87 -9.43 -2.51
CA SER A 97 -14.83 -10.18 -1.67
C SER A 97 -14.28 -11.52 -1.23
N GLU A 98 -13.56 -12.20 -2.12
CA GLU A 98 -12.90 -13.45 -1.78
C GLU A 98 -11.77 -13.24 -0.77
N LYS A 99 -10.95 -12.19 -0.92
CA LYS A 99 -9.89 -11.88 0.06
C LYS A 99 -10.45 -11.43 1.40
N ALA A 100 -11.54 -10.66 1.42
CA ALA A 100 -12.22 -10.28 2.65
C ALA A 100 -12.81 -11.50 3.39
N LYS A 101 -13.39 -12.46 2.64
CA LYS A 101 -13.82 -13.76 3.20
C LYS A 101 -12.64 -14.53 3.77
N GLN A 102 -11.54 -14.68 3.03
CA GLN A 102 -10.32 -15.36 3.50
C GLN A 102 -9.75 -14.72 4.76
N TYR A 103 -9.72 -13.39 4.83
CA TYR A 103 -9.30 -12.66 6.02
C TYR A 103 -10.21 -12.94 7.24
N SER A 104 -11.48 -13.22 7.00
CA SER A 104 -12.47 -13.49 8.03
C SER A 104 -12.48 -14.94 8.53
N MET A 105 -11.91 -15.87 7.76
CA MET A 105 -11.79 -17.27 8.15
C MET A 105 -10.71 -17.42 9.23
N ARG A 106 -11.05 -18.08 10.35
CA ARG A 106 -10.09 -18.47 11.40
C ARG A 106 -9.92 -20.01 11.42
N PRO A 107 -8.70 -20.52 11.67
CA PRO A 107 -7.44 -19.81 11.86
C PRO A 107 -6.95 -19.13 10.58
N ARG A 108 -6.11 -18.08 10.71
CA ARG A 108 -5.52 -17.42 9.54
C ARG A 108 -4.71 -18.45 8.73
N PRO A 109 -4.76 -18.42 7.39
CA PRO A 109 -4.00 -19.37 6.59
C PRO A 109 -2.49 -19.16 6.80
N THR A 110 -1.68 -20.21 6.65
CA THR A 110 -0.22 -20.06 6.66
C THR A 110 0.27 -19.35 5.40
N ALA A 111 1.51 -18.84 5.42
CA ALA A 111 2.16 -18.25 4.25
C ALA A 111 2.08 -19.19 3.03
N ASP A 112 2.31 -20.50 3.23
CA ASP A 112 2.30 -21.51 2.17
C ASP A 112 0.90 -21.74 1.56
N VAL A 113 -0.15 -21.70 2.39
CA VAL A 113 -1.55 -21.83 1.93
C VAL A 113 -1.96 -20.59 1.14
N LEU A 114 -1.61 -19.39 1.63
CA LEU A 114 -1.85 -18.16 0.87
C LEU A 114 -1.09 -18.18 -0.45
N TRP A 115 0.18 -18.55 -0.43
CA TRP A 115 1.02 -18.63 -1.63
C TRP A 115 0.42 -19.56 -2.68
N SER A 116 0.05 -20.78 -2.27
CA SER A 116 -0.54 -21.80 -3.14
C SER A 116 -1.86 -21.33 -3.76
N ASN A 117 -2.75 -20.75 -2.96
CA ASN A 117 -4.02 -20.19 -3.44
C ASN A 117 -3.81 -18.97 -4.37
N MET A 118 -2.71 -18.24 -4.20
CA MET A 118 -2.37 -17.05 -4.98
C MET A 118 -1.71 -17.37 -6.32
N ALA A 119 -0.84 -18.38 -6.38
CA ALA A 119 -0.29 -18.90 -7.62
C ALA A 119 -1.41 -19.40 -8.57
N LEU A 120 -2.43 -20.04 -8.00
CA LEU A 120 -3.61 -20.53 -8.73
C LEU A 120 -4.52 -19.41 -9.25
N THR A 121 -4.67 -18.31 -8.51
CA THR A 121 -5.58 -17.20 -8.88
C THR A 121 -4.93 -16.13 -9.75
N SER A 122 -3.60 -16.01 -9.72
CA SER A 122 -2.87 -14.99 -10.48
C SER A 122 -2.36 -15.49 -11.83
N GLY A 123 -2.50 -16.80 -12.13
CA GLY A 123 -1.95 -17.41 -13.36
C GLY A 123 -0.42 -17.33 -13.46
N VAL A 124 0.27 -17.01 -12.36
CA VAL A 124 1.72 -16.84 -12.33
C VAL A 124 2.37 -18.20 -12.07
N THR A 125 2.57 -18.97 -13.12
CA THR A 125 3.41 -20.18 -13.07
C THR A 125 4.88 -19.74 -13.06
N GLY A 126 5.65 -20.10 -12.02
CA GLY A 126 7.11 -19.92 -12.00
C GLY A 126 7.65 -18.64 -11.36
N ALA A 127 6.86 -17.91 -10.55
CA ALA A 127 7.40 -16.81 -9.76
C ALA A 127 8.40 -17.31 -8.71
N THR A 128 9.61 -16.76 -8.74
CA THR A 128 10.60 -16.91 -7.68
C THR A 128 10.21 -16.07 -6.46
N LYS A 129 10.78 -16.37 -5.27
CA LYS A 129 10.62 -15.53 -4.05
C LYS A 129 11.05 -14.07 -4.28
N ALA A 130 11.90 -13.80 -5.28
CA ALA A 130 12.30 -12.45 -5.70
C ALA A 130 11.30 -11.77 -6.64
N SER A 131 10.37 -12.51 -7.25
CA SER A 131 9.34 -12.00 -8.15
C SER A 131 7.94 -12.01 -7.54
N VAL A 132 7.85 -12.01 -6.21
CA VAL A 132 6.56 -11.84 -5.51
C VAL A 132 6.00 -10.48 -5.94
N ASP A 133 4.85 -10.47 -6.61
CA ASP A 133 4.17 -9.22 -6.95
C ASP A 133 4.00 -8.39 -5.66
N GLU A 134 4.29 -7.09 -5.71
CA GLU A 134 4.18 -6.18 -4.56
C GLU A 134 2.79 -6.27 -3.89
N PHE A 135 1.77 -6.65 -4.64
CA PHE A 135 0.43 -6.93 -4.13
C PHE A 135 0.35 -8.22 -3.28
N VAL A 136 1.06 -9.28 -3.67
CA VAL A 136 1.13 -10.56 -2.92
C VAL A 136 1.89 -10.36 -1.62
N ALA A 137 3.03 -9.68 -1.65
CA ALA A 137 3.79 -9.36 -0.45
C ALA A 137 2.95 -8.54 0.54
N TRP A 138 2.18 -7.58 0.02
CA TRP A 138 1.23 -6.81 0.83
C TRP A 138 0.13 -7.68 1.44
N LEU A 139 -0.45 -8.61 0.68
CA LEU A 139 -1.47 -9.51 1.23
C LEU A 139 -0.91 -10.30 2.41
N ILE A 140 0.25 -10.94 2.25
CA ILE A 140 0.76 -11.85 3.26
C ILE A 140 1.30 -11.08 4.48
N GLU A 141 2.20 -10.13 4.27
CA GLU A 141 2.91 -9.46 5.37
C GLU A 141 2.10 -8.35 6.02
N GLU A 142 1.30 -7.62 5.25
CA GLU A 142 0.57 -6.47 5.76
C GLU A 142 -0.89 -6.82 6.04
N LEU A 143 -1.64 -7.38 5.09
CA LEU A 143 -3.06 -7.68 5.33
C LEU A 143 -3.22 -8.81 6.35
N PHE A 144 -2.65 -9.98 6.07
CA PHE A 144 -2.77 -11.17 6.93
C PHE A 144 -1.80 -11.15 8.14
N ALA A 145 -0.81 -10.25 8.14
CA ALA A 145 0.20 -10.12 9.18
C ALA A 145 0.99 -11.43 9.42
N ILE A 146 1.37 -12.10 8.33
CA ILE A 146 2.16 -13.33 8.36
C ILE A 146 3.60 -13.00 7.94
N PRO A 147 4.60 -13.28 8.78
CA PRO A 147 6.00 -13.04 8.43
C PRO A 147 6.46 -14.03 7.36
N LEU A 148 6.91 -13.53 6.20
CA LEU A 148 7.36 -14.34 5.05
C LEU A 148 8.83 -14.81 5.15
N ALA A 149 9.62 -14.29 6.08
CA ALA A 149 11.01 -14.68 6.26
C ALA A 149 11.37 -14.73 7.75
N ALA A 150 12.04 -15.81 8.15
CA ALA A 150 12.74 -15.95 9.43
C ALA A 150 14.20 -15.47 9.33
N GLU A 151 14.59 -14.83 8.22
CA GLU A 151 15.96 -14.39 7.95
C GLU A 151 16.11 -12.91 8.31
N GLU A 152 17.23 -12.62 8.96
CA GLU A 152 17.66 -11.38 9.62
C GLU A 152 16.87 -10.12 9.24
N GLU A 153 16.27 -9.50 10.26
CA GLU A 153 15.67 -8.16 10.21
C GLU A 153 16.69 -7.10 9.78
N GLU A 154 17.08 -7.05 8.50
CA GLU A 154 17.39 -5.76 7.92
C GLU A 154 16.10 -4.95 8.07
N LYS A 155 16.14 -3.92 8.92
CA LYS A 155 15.03 -3.02 9.23
C LYS A 155 14.59 -2.31 7.94
N LYS A 156 13.82 -3.00 7.10
CA LYS A 156 13.25 -2.46 5.87
C LYS A 156 12.47 -1.22 6.25
N GLN A 157 12.93 -0.08 5.75
CA GLN A 157 12.26 1.19 5.98
C GLN A 157 11.06 1.26 5.03
N ASN A 158 9.96 1.81 5.51
CA ASN A 158 8.79 2.04 4.69
C ASN A 158 8.72 3.52 4.31
N CYS A 159 8.19 3.80 3.12
CA CYS A 159 7.82 5.15 2.76
C CYS A 159 6.75 5.64 3.73
N ALA A 160 7.04 6.71 4.46
CA ALA A 160 6.15 7.30 5.45
C ALA A 160 4.84 7.82 4.84
N PHE A 161 4.82 8.04 3.52
CA PHE A 161 3.60 8.45 2.82
C PHE A 161 2.77 7.26 2.31
N CYS A 162 3.33 6.45 1.41
CA CYS A 162 2.57 5.43 0.65
C CYS A 162 2.83 3.99 1.09
N GLY A 163 3.57 3.80 2.19
CA GLY A 163 3.82 2.49 2.81
C GLY A 163 4.77 1.57 2.04
N THR A 164 5.20 1.96 0.84
CA THR A 164 6.11 1.17 0.01
C THR A 164 7.40 0.83 0.74
N LYS A 165 7.73 -0.46 0.83
CA LYS A 165 8.93 -0.97 1.48
C LYS A 165 10.19 -0.68 0.67
N SER A 166 11.31 -0.48 1.35
CA SER A 166 12.64 -0.49 0.75
C SER A 166 12.99 -1.87 0.21
N SER A 167 13.76 -1.89 -0.87
CA SER A 167 14.38 -3.10 -1.43
C SER A 167 15.78 -2.77 -1.93
N THR A 168 16.52 -3.79 -2.36
CA THR A 168 17.82 -3.62 -3.05
C THR A 168 17.72 -2.70 -4.27
N GLU A 169 16.57 -2.70 -4.95
CA GLU A 169 16.29 -1.86 -6.13
C GLU A 169 15.62 -0.51 -5.77
N ARG A 170 15.15 -0.35 -4.52
CA ARG A 170 14.37 0.81 -4.07
C ARG A 170 14.90 1.32 -2.74
N VAL A 171 15.94 2.14 -2.83
CA VAL A 171 16.47 2.89 -1.69
C VAL A 171 15.58 4.09 -1.40
N LEU A 172 15.13 4.23 -0.15
CA LEU A 172 14.28 5.35 0.25
C LEU A 172 15.12 6.57 0.63
N MET A 173 14.65 7.76 0.26
CA MET A 173 15.25 9.02 0.67
C MET A 173 14.77 9.44 2.06
N ALA A 174 15.69 9.72 2.98
CA ALA A 174 15.35 10.28 4.28
C ALA A 174 14.98 11.77 4.17
N CYS A 175 14.15 12.26 5.08
CA CYS A 175 13.89 13.68 5.22
C CYS A 175 15.18 14.40 5.59
N SER A 176 15.66 15.32 4.76
CA SER A 176 16.91 16.06 5.01
C SER A 176 16.90 16.91 6.28
N ARG A 177 15.73 17.14 6.89
CA ARG A 177 15.59 17.95 8.10
C ARG A 177 15.59 17.11 9.38
N CYS A 178 14.71 16.12 9.48
CA CYS A 178 14.60 15.31 10.70
C CYS A 178 15.27 13.94 10.61
N THR A 179 15.65 13.47 9.41
CA THR A 179 16.21 12.14 9.11
C THR A 179 15.37 10.93 9.55
N VAL A 180 14.22 11.14 10.19
CA VAL A 180 13.33 10.08 10.70
C VAL A 180 12.42 9.51 9.61
N ALA A 181 11.77 10.38 8.82
CA ALA A 181 10.81 9.93 7.81
C ALA A 181 11.50 9.60 6.49
N CYS A 182 11.24 8.42 5.95
CA CYS A 182 11.77 7.95 4.66
C CYS A 182 10.69 8.02 3.55
N TYR A 183 11.10 8.24 2.30
CA TYR A 183 10.20 8.40 1.17
C TYR A 183 10.71 7.68 -0.07
N CYS A 184 9.81 7.23 -0.94
CA CYS A 184 10.21 6.71 -2.26
C CYS A 184 10.92 7.78 -3.09
N ASP A 185 10.40 9.00 -3.06
CA ASP A 185 10.86 10.11 -3.87
C ASP A 185 10.35 11.45 -3.31
N ARG A 186 10.70 12.54 -4.02
CA ARG A 186 10.28 13.90 -3.66
C ARG A 186 8.78 14.13 -3.79
N THR A 187 8.05 13.33 -4.59
CA THR A 187 6.59 13.42 -4.69
C THR A 187 5.97 12.96 -3.37
N CYS A 188 6.34 11.77 -2.87
CA CYS A 188 5.88 11.26 -1.57
C CYS A 188 6.23 12.23 -0.43
N GLN A 189 7.44 12.77 -0.41
CA GLN A 189 7.84 13.74 0.61
C GLN A 189 6.97 15.01 0.57
N LYS A 190 6.74 15.60 -0.61
CA LYS A 190 5.92 16.82 -0.76
C LYS A 190 4.46 16.59 -0.37
N MET A 191 3.90 15.43 -0.71
CA MET A 191 2.51 15.09 -0.36
C MET A 191 2.37 14.86 1.14
N HIS A 192 3.26 14.07 1.75
CA HIS A 192 3.28 13.86 3.19
C HIS A 192 3.51 15.16 3.98
N TRP A 193 4.40 16.04 3.49
CA TRP A 193 4.62 17.36 4.08
C TRP A 193 3.35 18.19 4.19
N LYS A 194 2.54 18.21 3.12
CA LYS A 194 1.28 18.94 3.10
C LYS A 194 0.21 18.29 3.98
N LYS A 195 0.20 16.95 4.04
CA LYS A 195 -0.83 16.18 4.75
C LYS A 195 -0.63 16.23 6.26
N GLU A 196 0.58 15.97 6.75
CA GLU A 196 0.82 15.86 8.20
C GLU A 196 2.29 16.05 8.64
N HIS A 197 3.28 15.73 7.81
CA HIS A 197 4.67 15.68 8.25
C HIS A 197 5.25 17.02 8.71
N LYS A 198 4.72 18.15 8.24
CA LYS A 198 5.23 19.48 8.61
C LYS A 198 5.26 19.69 10.13
N ALA A 199 4.22 19.27 10.84
CA ALA A 199 4.16 19.40 12.30
C ALA A 199 5.18 18.45 12.96
N ASN A 200 5.10 17.16 12.63
CA ASN A 200 5.93 16.10 13.21
C ASN A 200 7.44 16.30 12.94
N CYS A 201 7.80 16.93 11.82
CA CYS A 201 9.18 17.18 11.47
C CYS A 201 9.85 18.19 12.41
N VAL A 202 9.12 19.21 12.87
CA VAL A 202 9.65 20.23 13.77
C VAL A 202 9.87 19.64 15.16
N GLU A 203 8.93 18.84 15.65
CA GLU A 203 9.03 18.18 16.95
C GLU A 203 10.23 17.23 17.00
N LYS A 204 10.43 16.39 15.99
CA LYS A 204 11.57 15.46 15.93
C LYS A 204 12.93 16.15 15.91
N VAL A 205 13.02 17.34 15.30
CA VAL A 205 14.25 18.12 15.33
C VAL A 205 14.52 18.66 16.73
N LYS A 206 13.49 19.13 17.43
CA LYS A 206 13.61 19.62 18.81
C LYS A 206 14.04 18.50 19.76
N GLU A 207 13.37 17.34 19.70
CA GLU A 207 13.73 16.17 20.49
C GLU A 207 15.20 15.76 20.29
N ARG A 208 15.69 15.78 19.04
CA ARG A 208 17.10 15.46 18.73
C ARG A 208 18.08 16.51 19.26
N GLN A 209 17.70 17.78 19.23
CA GLN A 209 18.50 18.88 19.77
C GLN A 209 18.53 18.86 21.31
N GLU A 210 17.42 18.52 21.94
CA GLU A 210 17.27 18.39 23.40
C GLU A 210 17.94 17.12 23.94
N ALA A 211 17.98 16.05 23.14
CA ALA A 211 18.69 14.81 23.44
C ALA A 211 20.23 14.93 23.36
N GLY A 212 20.76 16.13 23.02
CA GLY A 212 22.19 16.41 23.10
C GLY A 212 23.03 15.70 22.06
N ASP A 213 22.53 15.53 20.83
CA ASP A 213 23.37 15.08 19.72
C ASP A 213 24.48 16.11 19.45
N VAL A 214 25.64 15.87 20.07
CA VAL A 214 26.93 16.44 19.69
C VAL A 214 27.27 15.88 18.31
N VAL A 215 26.90 16.61 17.26
CA VAL A 215 27.41 16.36 15.91
C VAL A 215 28.68 17.19 15.77
N ALA A 216 29.83 16.49 15.82
CA ALA A 216 31.12 16.99 15.37
C ALA A 216 31.16 17.15 13.84
#